data_AF-O45643-F1
#
_entry.id   AF-O45643-F1
#
_cell.length_a   1.000
_cell.length_b   1.000
_cell.length_c   1.000
_cell.angle_alpha   90.00
_cell.angle_beta   90.00
_cell.angle_gamma   90.00
#
_symmetry.space_group_name_H-M   'P 1'
#
loop_
_entity.id
_entity.type
_entity.pdbx_description
1 polymer ?
#
loop_
_entity_poly.entity_id
_entity_poly.type
_entity_poly.pdbx_seq_one_letter_code
_entity_poly.pdbx_strand_id
1 'polypeptide(L)'
;MFKQLFLFSAVFLVLLEASTPAAPSRESVVAGLVANGLKKNLAEKIIELREKYNTEIIKANASGNQKLAQATWNKHQELYHKLFAKVTKEQKAIYEKLNKQYHLYF
;
A
#
# COMPACT_ATOMS: atom_id res chain seq x y z
N MET A 1 -42.77 12.01 4.58
CA MET A 1 -41.82 11.65 3.50
C MET A 1 -40.37 11.47 3.94
N PHE A 2 -39.93 11.94 5.12
CA PHE A 2 -38.51 11.83 5.53
C PHE A 2 -38.00 10.42 5.90
N LYS A 3 -38.87 9.48 6.32
CA LYS A 3 -38.44 8.13 6.75
C LYS A 3 -37.95 7.24 5.60
N GLN A 4 -38.42 7.47 4.36
CA GLN A 4 -37.97 6.67 3.21
C GLN A 4 -36.57 7.08 2.73
N LEU A 5 -36.17 8.35 2.91
CA LEU A 5 -34.83 8.83 2.50
C LEU A 5 -33.70 8.16 3.29
N PHE A 6 -33.90 7.90 4.58
CA PHE A 6 -32.88 7.28 5.45
C PHE A 6 -32.62 5.79 5.13
N LEU A 7 -33.64 5.06 4.69
CA LEU A 7 -33.46 3.66 4.28
C LEU A 7 -32.66 3.56 2.98
N PHE A 8 -32.87 4.47 2.03
CA PHE A 8 -32.06 4.52 0.82
C PHE A 8 -30.59 4.85 1.10
N SER A 9 -30.28 5.74 2.06
CA SER A 9 -28.89 6.06 2.37
C SER A 9 -28.14 4.89 3.03
N ALA A 10 -28.79 4.14 3.91
CA ALA A 10 -28.15 2.99 4.58
C ALA A 10 -27.87 1.84 3.61
N VAL A 11 -28.81 1.52 2.71
CA VAL A 11 -28.59 0.48 1.69
C VAL A 11 -27.52 0.91 0.69
N PHE A 12 -27.47 2.19 0.31
CA PHE A 12 -26.45 2.70 -0.59
C PHE A 12 -25.04 2.65 0.03
N LEU A 13 -24.90 2.94 1.33
CA LEU A 13 -23.64 2.77 2.06
C LEU A 13 -23.19 1.30 2.12
N VAL A 14 -24.10 0.37 2.42
CA VAL A 14 -23.77 -1.08 2.44
C VAL A 14 -23.39 -1.58 1.05
N LEU A 15 -24.07 -1.13 -0.01
CA LEU A 15 -23.71 -1.48 -1.39
C LEU A 15 -22.38 -0.86 -1.82
N LEU A 16 -22.05 0.35 -1.38
CA LEU A 16 -20.75 0.96 -1.61
C LEU A 16 -19.64 0.18 -0.89
N GLU A 17 -19.83 -0.20 0.38
CA GLU A 17 -18.85 -1.02 1.10
C GLU A 17 -18.70 -2.41 0.46
N ALA A 18 -19.79 -3.08 0.11
CA ALA A 18 -19.76 -4.41 -0.52
C ALA A 18 -19.15 -4.41 -1.92
N SER A 19 -19.16 -3.26 -2.60
CA SER A 19 -18.54 -3.10 -3.93
C SER A 19 -17.08 -2.65 -3.87
N THR A 20 -16.54 -2.27 -2.71
CA THR A 20 -15.10 -2.08 -2.60
C THR A 20 -14.42 -3.45 -2.67
N PRO A 21 -13.57 -3.72 -3.68
CA PRO A 21 -12.83 -4.96 -3.73
C PRO A 21 -12.00 -5.05 -2.45
N ALA A 22 -12.18 -6.14 -1.70
CA ALA A 22 -11.44 -6.39 -0.48
C ALA A 22 -9.94 -6.18 -0.76
N ALA A 23 -9.28 -5.37 0.07
CA ALA A 23 -7.86 -5.12 -0.09
C ALA A 23 -7.13 -6.47 -0.15
N PRO A 24 -6.25 -6.68 -1.15
CA PRO A 24 -5.61 -7.98 -1.34
C PRO A 24 -4.79 -8.33 -0.10
N SER A 25 -4.89 -9.59 0.36
CA SER A 25 -4.11 -10.06 1.50
C SER A 25 -2.62 -9.98 1.20
N ARG A 26 -1.77 -9.85 2.23
CA ARG A 26 -0.31 -9.86 2.09
C ARG A 26 0.17 -11.03 1.24
N GLU A 27 -0.37 -12.22 1.48
CA GLU A 27 -0.03 -13.45 0.78
C GLU A 27 -0.36 -13.36 -0.70
N SER A 28 -1.54 -12.83 -1.03
CA SER A 28 -1.96 -12.65 -2.43
C SER A 28 -1.08 -11.65 -3.17
N VAL A 29 -0.67 -10.56 -2.51
CA VAL A 29 0.24 -9.57 -3.10
C VAL A 29 1.63 -10.18 -3.30
N VAL A 30 2.19 -10.86 -2.29
CA VAL A 30 3.48 -11.53 -2.40
C VAL A 30 3.45 -12.60 -3.49
N ALA A 31 2.40 -13.43 -3.55
CA ALA A 31 2.22 -14.42 -4.61
C ALA A 31 2.15 -13.76 -6.00
N GLY A 32 1.40 -12.66 -6.12
CA GLY A 32 1.32 -11.87 -7.36
C GLY A 32 2.68 -11.29 -7.79
N LEU A 33 3.46 -10.75 -6.87
CA LEU A 33 4.81 -10.24 -7.13
C LEU A 33 5.74 -11.37 -7.60
N VAL A 34 5.70 -12.53 -6.93
CA VAL A 34 6.53 -13.69 -7.26
C VAL A 34 6.15 -14.29 -8.60
N ALA A 35 4.84 -14.43 -8.88
CA ALA A 35 4.34 -14.94 -10.15
C ALA A 35 4.76 -14.07 -11.35
N ASN A 36 5.03 -12.78 -11.12
CA ASN A 36 5.53 -11.85 -12.13
C ASN A 36 7.06 -11.79 -12.21
N GLY A 37 7.79 -12.58 -11.41
CA GLY A 37 9.25 -12.71 -11.50
C GLY A 37 10.04 -11.98 -10.42
N LEU A 38 9.41 -11.38 -9.40
CA LEU A 38 10.16 -10.92 -8.23
C LEU A 38 10.62 -12.12 -7.40
N LYS A 39 11.84 -12.05 -6.87
CA LYS A 39 12.29 -13.00 -5.86
C LYS A 39 11.40 -12.86 -4.62
N LYS A 40 10.95 -14.00 -4.06
CA LYS A 40 10.08 -14.03 -2.86
C LYS A 40 10.61 -13.16 -1.71
N ASN A 41 11.88 -13.29 -1.35
CA ASN A 41 12.52 -12.48 -0.31
C ASN A 41 12.50 -10.97 -0.63
N LEU A 42 12.62 -10.59 -1.91
CA LEU A 42 12.51 -9.19 -2.31
C LEU A 42 11.06 -8.69 -2.17
N ALA A 43 10.09 -9.49 -2.63
CA ALA A 43 8.66 -9.18 -2.49
C ALA A 43 8.27 -9.01 -1.01
N GLU A 44 8.69 -9.92 -0.14
CA GLU A 44 8.43 -9.83 1.30
C GLU A 44 9.03 -8.56 1.93
N LYS A 45 10.28 -8.22 1.59
CA LYS A 45 10.93 -6.99 2.07
C LYS A 45 10.25 -5.71 1.60
N ILE A 46 9.75 -5.69 0.37
CA ILE A 46 8.99 -4.55 -0.18
C ILE A 46 7.71 -4.34 0.64
N ILE A 47 6.97 -5.43 0.90
CA ILE A 47 5.72 -5.35 1.66
C ILE A 47 5.98 -4.95 3.11
N GLU A 48 6.99 -5.53 3.76
CA GLU A 48 7.39 -5.15 5.11
C GLU A 48 7.79 -3.66 5.19
N LEU A 49 8.56 -3.15 4.23
CA LEU A 49 8.94 -1.75 4.19
C LEU A 49 7.72 -0.84 4.03
N ARG A 50 6.76 -1.21 3.17
CA ARG A 50 5.50 -0.48 2.97
C ARG A 50 4.64 -0.48 4.23
N GLU A 51 4.46 -1.62 4.88
CA GLU A 51 3.67 -1.71 6.13
C GLU A 51 4.28 -0.87 7.24
N LYS A 52 5.63 -0.89 7.35
CA LYS A 52 6.35 -0.06 8.31
C LYS A 52 6.19 1.42 8.00
N TYR A 53 6.30 1.82 6.73
CA TYR A 53 6.03 3.18 6.30
C TYR A 53 4.61 3.61 6.66
N ASN A 54 3.60 2.82 6.28
CA ASN A 54 2.20 3.10 6.58
C ASN A 54 1.97 3.29 8.09
N THR A 55 2.55 2.40 8.90
CA THR A 55 2.44 2.50 10.36
C THR A 55 3.10 3.76 10.91
N GLU A 56 4.32 4.08 10.46
CA GLU A 56 5.06 5.25 10.93
C GLU A 56 4.44 6.57 10.43
N ILE A 57 3.94 6.63 9.19
CA ILE A 57 3.33 7.83 8.61
C ILE A 57 1.94 8.10 9.19
N ILE A 58 1.15 7.05 9.49
CA ILE A 58 -0.12 7.20 10.22
C ILE A 58 0.14 7.81 11.60
N LYS A 59 1.15 7.32 12.33
CA LYS A 59 1.52 7.87 13.65
C LYS A 59 2.00 9.32 13.56
N ALA A 60 2.82 9.63 12.56
CA ALA A 60 3.32 10.99 12.33
C ALA A 60 2.20 11.98 11.95
N ASN A 61 1.26 11.54 11.11
CA ASN A 61 0.09 12.34 10.73
C ASN A 61 -0.86 12.52 11.93
N ALA A 62 -1.09 11.47 12.73
CA ALA A 62 -1.91 11.54 13.93
C ALA A 62 -1.35 12.49 14.98
N SER A 63 -0.03 12.72 15.01
CA SER A 63 0.59 13.69 15.91
C SER A 63 0.49 15.15 15.43
N GLY A 64 -0.05 15.40 14.23
CA GLY A 64 -0.10 16.73 13.62
C GLY A 64 1.27 17.34 13.27
N ASN A 65 2.36 16.57 13.42
CA ASN A 65 3.71 17.09 13.24
C ASN A 65 4.17 16.86 11.80
N GLN A 66 3.99 17.87 10.95
CA GLN A 66 4.37 17.81 9.54
C GLN A 66 5.86 17.53 9.33
N LYS A 67 6.75 18.07 10.19
CA LYS A 67 8.19 17.80 10.11
C LYS A 67 8.49 16.32 10.37
N LEU A 68 7.77 15.71 11.31
CA LEU A 68 7.89 14.28 11.58
C LEU A 68 7.38 13.45 10.39
N ALA A 69 6.24 13.82 9.79
CA ALA A 69 5.71 13.14 8.60
C ALA A 69 6.69 13.20 7.43
N GLN A 70 7.28 14.39 7.18
CA GLN A 70 8.29 14.57 6.14
C GLN A 70 9.59 13.79 6.43
N ALA A 71 10.03 13.75 7.69
CA ALA A 71 11.19 12.97 8.08
C ALA A 71 10.95 11.46 7.90
N THR A 72 9.76 10.97 8.27
CA THR A 72 9.32 9.59 8.05
C THR A 72 9.32 9.27 6.56
N TRP A 73 8.74 10.13 5.71
CA TRP A 73 8.79 9.99 4.26
C TRP A 73 10.23 9.86 3.75
N ASN A 74 11.11 10.81 4.10
CA ASN A 74 12.50 10.82 3.64
C ASN A 74 13.25 9.54 4.05
N LYS A 75 13.07 9.10 5.29
CA LYS A 75 13.67 7.87 5.82
C LYS A 75 13.23 6.64 5.02
N HIS A 76 11.93 6.49 4.74
CA HIS A 76 11.41 5.34 3.98
C HIS A 76 11.80 5.40 2.51
N GLN A 77 11.88 6.59 1.92
CA GLN A 77 12.44 6.78 0.58
C GLN A 77 13.91 6.32 0.52
N GLU A 78 14.73 6.65 1.52
CA GLU A 78 16.12 6.18 1.58
C GLU A 78 16.21 4.65 1.69
N LEU A 79 15.40 4.04 2.55
CA LEU A 79 15.33 2.58 2.70
C LEU A 79 14.88 1.90 1.39
N TYR A 80 13.91 2.49 0.70
CA TYR A 80 13.45 2.02 -0.60
C TYR A 80 14.58 2.08 -1.64
N HIS A 81 15.30 3.21 -1.73
CA HIS A 81 16.45 3.33 -2.63
C HIS A 81 17.54 2.29 -2.29
N LYS A 82 17.86 2.07 -1.02
CA LYS A 82 18.83 1.05 -0.60
C LYS A 82 18.39 -0.38 -0.94
N LEU A 83 17.09 -0.67 -0.82
CA LEU A 83 16.53 -1.96 -1.19
C LEU A 83 16.68 -2.18 -2.71
N PHE A 84 16.26 -1.21 -3.52
CA PHE A 84 16.28 -1.32 -4.98
C PHE A 84 17.65 -1.09 -5.63
N ALA A 85 18.64 -0.54 -4.91
CA ALA A 85 20.02 -0.45 -5.39
C ALA A 85 20.68 -1.83 -5.59
N LYS A 86 20.17 -2.87 -4.91
CA LYS A 86 20.68 -4.25 -4.97
C LYS A 86 19.87 -5.15 -5.91
N VAL A 87 18.86 -4.60 -6.57
CA VAL A 87 17.87 -5.31 -7.37
C VAL A 87 18.21 -5.16 -8.84
N THR A 88 18.00 -6.21 -9.65
CA THR A 88 18.28 -6.12 -11.09
C THR A 88 17.35 -5.12 -11.77
N LYS A 89 17.78 -4.55 -12.90
CA LYS A 89 16.95 -3.62 -13.68
C LYS A 89 15.60 -4.25 -14.07
N GLU A 90 15.60 -5.54 -14.39
CA GLU A 90 14.41 -6.33 -14.70
C GLU A 90 13.45 -6.40 -13.50
N GLN A 91 13.96 -6.76 -12.32
CA GLN A 91 13.15 -6.82 -11.11
C GLN A 91 12.59 -5.46 -10.70
N LYS A 92 13.36 -4.38 -10.90
CA LYS A 92 12.89 -3.01 -10.70
C LYS A 92 11.75 -2.65 -11.66
N ALA A 93 11.89 -2.99 -12.94
CA ALA A 93 10.85 -2.74 -13.94
C ALA A 93 9.57 -3.54 -13.66
N ILE A 94 9.70 -4.80 -13.23
CA ILE A 94 8.57 -5.63 -12.81
C ILE A 94 7.89 -4.98 -11.60
N TYR A 95 8.65 -4.57 -10.58
CA TYR A 95 8.09 -3.88 -9.42
C TYR A 95 7.35 -2.59 -9.83
N GLU A 96 7.94 -1.74 -10.66
CA GLU A 96 7.30 -0.48 -11.09
C GLU A 96 5.98 -0.72 -11.83
N LYS A 97 5.90 -1.78 -12.65
CA LYS A 97 4.66 -2.21 -13.29
C LYS A 97 3.61 -2.65 -12.26
N LEU A 98 4.01 -3.46 -11.28
CA LEU A 98 3.11 -4.02 -10.27
C LEU A 98 2.73 -3.00 -9.18
N ASN A 99 3.58 -2.01 -8.93
CA ASN A 99 3.32 -0.92 -8.00
C ASN A 99 2.04 -0.15 -8.42
N LYS A 100 1.86 0.05 -9.73
CA LYS A 100 0.65 0.66 -10.28
C LYS A 100 -0.59 -0.21 -10.09
N GLN A 101 -0.42 -1.53 -10.15
CA GLN A 101 -1.52 -2.50 -10.03
C GLN A 101 -1.97 -2.72 -8.58
N TYR A 102 -1.01 -2.82 -7.64
CA TYR A 102 -1.27 -3.11 -6.23
C TYR A 102 -1.28 -1.88 -5.33
N HIS A 103 -1.13 -0.67 -5.90
CA HIS A 103 -1.03 0.58 -5.15
C HIS A 103 0.01 0.50 -4.02
N LEU A 104 1.22 0.02 -4.36
CA LEU A 104 2.34 -0.14 -3.42
C LEU A 104 3.12 1.16 -3.22
N TYR A 105 2.51 2.30 -3.53
CA TYR A 105 3.12 3.61 -3.38
C TYR A 105 3.49 3.84 -1.93
N PHE A 106 4.70 4.38 -1.75
CA PHE A 106 5.06 5.12 -0.56
C PHE A 106 4.47 6.51 -0.72
#